data_AF-A0A410X4W4-F1
#
_entry.id   AF-A0A410X4W4-F1
#
_cell.length_a   1.000
_cell.length_b   1.000
_cell.length_c   1.000
_cell.angle_alpha   90.00
_cell.angle_beta   90.00
_cell.angle_gamma   90.00
#
_symmetry.space_group_name_H-M   'P 1'
#
loop_
_entity.id
_entity.type
_entity.pdbx_description
1 polymer ?
#
loop_
_entity_poly.entity_id
_entity_poly.type
_entity_poly.pdbx_seq_one_letter_code
_entity_poly.pdbx_strand_id
1 'polypeptide(L)'
;MKTDLTRIQDYLEWLKTKIYLDSLSDKAKTRALRRGEVYKCNLGKGIGSEEEKERPCIILQNDVGNKHSGNTIIAPITHTAGIPSVSVELKGNYTYLEVGKEKQLTGYVLLANIMTVSKSRITGSCLANIRGEMDEIEEKVMVSLGMFKKYKDLLDKKERDKAFIKRLLQENYALKEKLDLYERPDSASEIHG
;
A
#
# COMPACT_ATOMS: atom_id res chain seq x y z
N MET A 1 -12.17 -24.71 -32.57
CA MET A 1 -12.10 -23.41 -31.90
C MET A 1 -13.39 -22.65 -32.22
N LYS A 2 -14.40 -22.64 -31.34
CA LYS A 2 -15.58 -21.79 -31.54
C LYS A 2 -15.17 -20.37 -31.17
N THR A 3 -14.90 -19.55 -32.18
CA THR A 3 -14.67 -18.12 -32.00
C THR A 3 -15.97 -17.47 -31.59
N ASP A 4 -16.06 -17.06 -30.33
CA ASP A 4 -17.16 -16.23 -29.85
C ASP A 4 -17.02 -14.84 -30.48
N LEU A 5 -17.93 -14.53 -31.40
CA LEU A 5 -17.95 -13.27 -32.16
C LEU A 5 -17.99 -12.07 -31.20
N THR A 6 -18.69 -12.21 -30.08
CA THR A 6 -18.80 -11.19 -29.02
C THR A 6 -17.43 -10.89 -28.43
N ARG A 7 -16.66 -11.93 -28.14
CA ARG A 7 -15.33 -11.78 -27.56
C ARG A 7 -14.36 -11.11 -28.52
N ILE A 8 -14.45 -11.41 -29.82
CA ILE A 8 -13.66 -10.72 -30.85
C ILE A 8 -14.02 -9.23 -30.87
N GLN A 9 -15.31 -8.90 -30.84
CA GLN A 9 -15.78 -7.52 -30.83
C GLN A 9 -15.26 -6.75 -29.61
N ASP A 10 -15.29 -7.35 -28.43
CA ASP A 10 -14.75 -6.75 -27.19
C ASP A 10 -13.24 -6.45 -27.31
N TYR A 11 -12.47 -7.37 -27.90
CA TYR A 11 -11.03 -7.14 -28.12
C TYR A 11 -10.76 -6.05 -29.15
N LEU A 12 -11.57 -5.94 -30.20
CA LEU A 12 -11.45 -4.87 -31.20
C LEU A 12 -11.77 -3.50 -30.60
N GLU A 13 -12.83 -3.40 -29.80
CA GLU A 13 -13.17 -2.14 -29.11
C GLU A 13 -12.10 -1.77 -28.07
N TRP A 14 -11.53 -2.78 -27.39
CA TRP A 14 -10.41 -2.56 -26.50
C TRP A 14 -9.15 -2.07 -27.23
N LEU A 15 -8.84 -2.61 -28.41
CA LEU A 15 -7.73 -2.17 -29.24
C LEU A 15 -7.88 -0.70 -29.64
N LYS A 16 -9.08 -0.31 -30.10
CA LYS A 16 -9.41 1.09 -30.40
C LYS A 16 -9.18 1.99 -29.18
N THR A 17 -9.64 1.56 -28.00
CA THR A 17 -9.45 2.29 -26.74
C THR A 17 -7.97 2.40 -26.37
N LYS A 18 -7.17 1.34 -26.57
CA LYS A 18 -5.72 1.36 -26.31
C LYS A 18 -5.02 2.43 -27.15
N ILE A 19 -5.32 2.51 -28.45
CA ILE A 19 -4.74 3.53 -29.35
C ILE A 19 -5.08 4.94 -28.86
N TYR A 20 -6.32 5.16 -28.42
CA TYR A 20 -6.72 6.43 -27.85
C TYR A 20 -6.00 6.75 -26.52
N LEU A 21 -5.87 5.79 -25.61
CA LEU A 21 -5.17 5.99 -24.35
C LEU A 21 -3.66 6.22 -24.55
N ASP A 22 -3.09 5.63 -25.58
CA ASP A 22 -1.69 5.82 -25.95
C ASP A 22 -1.43 7.23 -26.47
N SER A 23 -2.32 7.77 -27.31
CA SER A 23 -2.21 9.16 -27.80
C SER A 23 -2.33 10.21 -26.69
N LEU A 24 -2.97 9.86 -25.57
CA LEU A 24 -3.05 10.70 -24.37
C LEU A 24 -1.89 10.51 -23.38
N SER A 25 -1.04 9.51 -23.60
CA SER A 25 -0.05 9.07 -22.60
C SER A 25 0.92 10.17 -22.20
N ASP A 26 1.46 10.93 -23.16
CA ASP A 26 2.40 12.02 -22.90
C ASP A 26 1.82 13.11 -22.01
N LYS A 27 0.58 13.53 -22.31
CA LYS A 27 -0.14 14.51 -21.48
C LYS A 27 -0.44 13.96 -20.09
N ALA A 28 -0.75 12.67 -19.99
CA ALA A 28 -1.10 12.06 -18.71
C ALA A 28 0.08 11.87 -17.76
N LYS A 29 1.34 11.91 -18.25
CA LYS A 29 2.55 11.72 -17.42
C LYS A 29 2.62 12.70 -16.24
N THR A 30 2.18 13.94 -16.46
CA THR A 30 2.24 15.02 -15.46
C THR A 30 1.08 15.00 -14.46
N ARG A 31 0.13 14.06 -14.60
CA ARG A 31 -0.99 13.92 -13.67
C ARG A 31 -0.45 13.67 -12.26
N ALA A 32 -0.84 14.54 -11.33
CA ALA A 32 -0.53 14.42 -9.92
C ALA A 32 -1.42 13.33 -9.31
N LEU A 33 -0.78 12.29 -8.79
CA LEU A 33 -1.42 11.21 -8.05
C LEU A 33 -0.73 11.09 -6.70
N ARG A 34 -1.50 10.81 -5.65
CA ARG A 34 -0.97 10.50 -4.33
C ARG A 34 -1.35 9.10 -3.90
N ARG A 35 -0.45 8.48 -3.14
CA ARG A 35 -0.71 7.18 -2.52
C ARG A 35 -1.93 7.26 -1.60
N GLY A 36 -2.80 6.25 -1.66
CA GLY A 36 -4.06 6.20 -0.92
C GLY A 36 -5.24 6.89 -1.60
N GLU A 37 -5.00 7.69 -2.66
CA GLU A 37 -6.09 8.23 -3.46
C GLU A 37 -6.76 7.14 -4.29
N VAL A 38 -8.07 7.31 -4.53
CA VAL A 38 -8.88 6.42 -5.35
C VAL A 38 -9.34 7.16 -6.59
N TYR A 39 -9.13 6.56 -7.76
CA TYR A 39 -9.61 7.08 -9.03
C TYR A 39 -10.34 6.00 -9.80
N LYS A 40 -11.18 6.42 -10.74
CA LYS A 40 -11.61 5.51 -11.80
C LYS A 40 -10.43 5.17 -12.70
N CYS A 41 -10.30 3.91 -13.05
CA CYS A 41 -9.27 3.41 -13.94
C CYS A 41 -9.88 2.48 -14.98
N ASN A 42 -9.54 2.70 -16.25
CA ASN A 42 -9.90 1.80 -17.34
C ASN A 42 -8.90 0.63 -17.42
N LEU A 43 -9.31 -0.52 -16.88
CA LEU A 43 -8.53 -1.77 -16.93
C LEU A 43 -8.65 -2.46 -18.29
N GLY A 44 -9.66 -2.11 -19.08
CA GLY A 44 -9.85 -2.59 -20.44
C GLY A 44 -10.43 -3.99 -20.51
N LYS A 45 -9.97 -4.80 -21.47
CA LYS A 45 -10.28 -6.23 -21.57
C LYS A 45 -9.09 -7.06 -21.10
N GLY A 46 -9.31 -7.87 -20.06
CA GLY A 46 -8.31 -8.76 -19.49
C GLY A 46 -8.27 -10.14 -20.14
N ILE A 47 -7.30 -10.95 -19.74
CA ILE A 47 -7.20 -12.36 -20.07
C ILE A 47 -7.56 -13.19 -18.83
N GLY A 48 -8.51 -14.12 -18.97
CA GLY A 48 -8.91 -15.01 -17.86
C GLY A 48 -9.56 -14.22 -16.72
N SER A 49 -8.99 -14.33 -15.52
CA SER A 49 -9.49 -13.73 -14.28
C SER A 49 -8.84 -12.38 -13.93
N GLU A 50 -8.15 -11.76 -14.88
CA GLU A 50 -7.69 -10.38 -14.72
C GLU A 50 -8.88 -9.44 -14.50
N GLU A 51 -8.69 -8.45 -13.62
CA GLU A 51 -9.71 -7.43 -13.43
C GLU A 51 -9.80 -6.53 -14.66
N GLU A 52 -11.02 -6.36 -15.14
CA GLU A 52 -11.33 -5.67 -16.39
C GLU A 52 -12.36 -4.54 -16.18
N LYS A 53 -12.67 -3.82 -17.26
CA LYS A 53 -13.60 -2.68 -17.33
C LYS A 53 -13.11 -1.45 -16.55
N GLU A 54 -13.95 -0.42 -16.48
CA GLU A 54 -13.69 0.73 -15.62
C GLU A 54 -14.03 0.37 -14.17
N ARG A 55 -13.07 0.58 -13.26
CA ARG A 55 -13.25 0.32 -11.83
C ARG A 55 -12.63 1.41 -10.97
N PRO A 56 -13.17 1.71 -9.78
CA PRO A 56 -12.43 2.44 -8.77
C PRO A 56 -11.17 1.66 -8.39
N CYS A 57 -10.04 2.32 -8.36
CA CYS A 57 -8.74 1.75 -8.05
C CYS A 57 -8.00 2.66 -7.08
N ILE A 58 -7.41 2.08 -6.03
CA ILE A 58 -6.54 2.79 -5.10
C ILE A 58 -5.13 2.89 -5.67
N ILE A 59 -4.50 4.07 -5.53
CA ILE A 59 -3.09 4.30 -5.87
C ILE A 59 -2.21 3.71 -4.76
N LEU A 60 -1.38 2.73 -5.13
CA LEU A 60 -0.45 2.07 -4.21
C LEU A 60 1.00 2.56 -4.34
N GLN A 61 1.38 3.06 -5.52
CA GLN A 61 2.73 3.52 -5.77
C GLN A 61 3.11 4.68 -4.85
N ASN A 62 4.37 4.71 -4.44
CA ASN A 62 4.92 5.80 -3.63
C ASN A 62 4.88 7.14 -4.37
N ASP A 63 4.80 8.24 -3.61
CA ASP A 63 4.60 9.58 -4.17
C ASP A 63 5.75 10.09 -5.03
N VAL A 64 6.99 9.64 -4.79
CA VAL A 64 8.14 9.96 -5.64
C VAL A 64 7.95 9.34 -7.01
N GLY A 65 7.59 8.05 -7.05
CA GLY A 65 7.25 7.35 -8.27
C GLY A 65 6.08 8.00 -9.01
N ASN A 66 5.01 8.34 -8.29
CA ASN A 66 3.85 9.04 -8.87
C ASN A 66 4.21 10.42 -9.42
N LYS A 67 5.23 11.10 -8.87
CA LYS A 67 5.64 12.42 -9.37
C LYS A 67 6.42 12.34 -10.68
N HIS A 68 7.27 11.32 -10.84
CA HIS A 68 8.25 11.28 -11.93
C HIS A 68 7.95 10.25 -13.03
N SER A 69 7.06 9.29 -12.78
CA SER A 69 6.71 8.24 -13.74
C SER A 69 5.47 8.61 -14.57
N GLY A 70 5.43 8.17 -15.82
CA GLY A 70 4.22 8.14 -16.63
C GLY A 70 3.22 7.06 -16.21
N ASN A 71 3.66 6.13 -15.37
CA ASN A 71 2.89 5.00 -14.86
C ASN A 71 2.64 5.14 -13.36
N THR A 72 1.62 4.44 -12.87
CA THR A 72 1.32 4.27 -11.44
C THR A 72 1.02 2.78 -11.14
N ILE A 73 1.20 2.34 -9.91
CA ILE A 73 0.75 1.03 -9.41
C ILE A 73 -0.59 1.21 -8.69
N ILE A 74 -1.55 0.36 -9.01
CA ILE A 74 -2.91 0.41 -8.47
C ILE A 74 -3.37 -0.97 -7.97
N ALA A 75 -4.41 -0.98 -7.14
CA ALA A 75 -5.24 -2.15 -6.89
C ALA A 75 -6.72 -1.82 -7.12
N PRO A 76 -7.48 -2.68 -7.82
CA PRO A 76 -8.90 -2.46 -8.08
C PRO A 76 -9.76 -2.69 -6.83
N ILE A 77 -10.88 -1.98 -6.77
CA ILE A 77 -11.91 -2.12 -5.73
C ILE A 77 -13.15 -2.76 -6.35
N THR A 78 -13.71 -3.77 -5.69
CA THR A 78 -14.92 -4.47 -6.13
C THR A 78 -15.87 -4.74 -4.96
N HIS A 79 -17.15 -4.96 -5.24
CA HIS A 79 -18.12 -5.35 -4.20
C HIS A 79 -18.08 -6.85 -3.87
N THR A 80 -17.38 -7.65 -4.67
CA THR A 80 -17.22 -9.09 -4.42
C THR A 80 -16.03 -9.34 -3.51
N ALA A 81 -16.24 -10.01 -2.38
CA ALA A 81 -15.16 -10.38 -1.48
C ALA A 81 -14.12 -11.26 -2.21
N GLY A 82 -12.86 -10.83 -2.16
CA GLY A 82 -11.72 -11.60 -2.67
C GLY A 82 -11.15 -12.56 -1.62
N ILE A 83 -9.96 -13.10 -1.88
CA ILE A 83 -9.23 -13.96 -0.94
C ILE A 83 -8.90 -13.14 0.33
N PRO A 84 -9.35 -13.53 1.54
CA PRO A 84 -9.25 -12.70 2.75
C PRO A 84 -7.83 -12.27 3.13
N SER A 85 -6.82 -13.09 2.82
CA SER A 85 -5.41 -12.78 3.12
C SER A 85 -4.81 -11.71 2.22
N VAL A 86 -5.45 -11.40 1.09
CA VAL A 86 -4.98 -10.45 0.06
C VAL A 86 -6.12 -9.54 -0.42
N SER A 87 -7.10 -9.30 0.45
CA SER A 87 -8.17 -8.33 0.23
C SER A 87 -8.42 -7.51 1.49
N VAL A 88 -8.75 -6.24 1.35
CA VAL A 88 -9.08 -5.33 2.46
C VAL A 88 -10.47 -4.76 2.25
N GLU A 89 -11.36 -4.94 3.21
CA GLU A 89 -12.68 -4.30 3.20
C GLU A 89 -12.53 -2.82 3.58
N LEU A 90 -13.17 -1.94 2.79
CA LEU A 90 -13.27 -0.53 3.11
C LEU A 90 -14.37 -0.32 4.16
N LYS A 91 -13.97 0.10 5.36
CA LYS A 91 -14.85 0.30 6.51
C LYS A 91 -15.14 1.78 6.76
N GLY A 92 -14.27 2.66 6.28
CA GLY A 92 -14.44 4.11 6.35
C GLY A 92 -15.62 4.62 5.54
N ASN A 93 -16.17 5.76 5.95
CA ASN A 93 -17.21 6.44 5.20
C ASN A 93 -16.59 7.36 4.15
N TYR A 94 -16.38 6.83 2.95
CA TYR A 94 -15.82 7.56 1.82
C TYR A 94 -16.93 7.91 0.83
N THR A 95 -17.27 9.19 0.70
CA THR A 95 -18.27 9.66 -0.29
C THR A 95 -17.63 10.45 -1.42
N TYR A 96 -18.24 10.37 -2.59
CA TYR A 96 -17.81 11.07 -3.79
C TYR A 96 -19.01 11.46 -4.66
N LEU A 97 -18.83 12.47 -5.49
CA LEU A 97 -19.85 12.91 -6.43
C LEU A 97 -19.64 12.25 -7.80
N GLU A 98 -20.69 11.65 -8.33
CA GLU A 98 -20.72 11.11 -9.68
C GLU A 98 -22.02 11.53 -10.37
N VAL A 99 -21.90 12.30 -11.46
CA VAL A 99 -23.04 12.83 -12.24
C VAL A 99 -24.05 13.56 -11.32
N GLY A 100 -23.53 14.38 -10.41
CA GLY A 100 -24.33 15.18 -9.47
C GLY A 100 -25.01 14.39 -8.35
N LYS A 101 -24.76 13.08 -8.24
CA LYS A 101 -25.27 12.24 -7.15
C LYS A 101 -24.13 11.88 -6.21
N GLU A 102 -24.37 12.00 -4.90
CA GLU A 102 -23.47 11.48 -3.89
C GLU A 102 -23.53 9.95 -3.89
N LYS A 103 -22.36 9.33 -3.92
CA LYS A 103 -22.17 7.89 -3.84
C LYS A 103 -21.18 7.57 -2.74
N GLN A 104 -21.37 6.41 -2.14
CA GLN A 104 -20.43 5.85 -1.18
C GLN A 104 -19.48 4.89 -1.89
N LEU A 105 -18.18 5.03 -1.62
CA LEU A 105 -17.17 4.06 -2.01
C LEU A 105 -17.16 2.94 -0.96
N THR A 106 -17.60 1.76 -1.37
CA THR A 106 -17.63 0.54 -0.54
C THR A 106 -17.02 -0.63 -1.31
N GLY A 107 -16.72 -1.71 -0.60
CA GLY A 107 -16.22 -2.96 -1.19
C GLY A 107 -14.83 -3.32 -0.69
N TYR A 108 -14.11 -4.09 -1.51
CA TYR A 108 -12.85 -4.74 -1.16
C TYR A 108 -11.75 -4.29 -2.12
N VAL A 109 -10.63 -3.85 -1.58
CA VAL A 109 -9.38 -3.64 -2.32
C VAL A 109 -8.78 -5.01 -2.63
N LEU A 110 -8.60 -5.35 -3.91
CA LEU A 110 -8.07 -6.64 -4.34
C LEU A 110 -6.56 -6.57 -4.56
N LEU A 111 -5.77 -7.03 -3.59
CA LEU A 111 -4.31 -6.96 -3.65
C LEU A 111 -3.70 -8.10 -4.48
N ALA A 112 -4.44 -9.18 -4.69
CA ALA A 112 -4.08 -10.22 -5.68
C ALA A 112 -4.08 -9.69 -7.13
N ASN A 113 -4.70 -8.54 -7.39
CA ASN A 113 -4.89 -7.96 -8.72
C ASN A 113 -4.17 -6.61 -8.85
N ILE A 114 -3.06 -6.43 -8.12
CA ILE A 114 -2.18 -5.26 -8.27
C ILE A 114 -1.63 -5.21 -9.69
N MET A 115 -1.68 -4.03 -10.31
CA MET A 115 -1.08 -3.82 -11.62
C MET A 115 -0.46 -2.44 -11.78
N THR A 116 0.53 -2.38 -12.68
CA THR A 116 1.08 -1.11 -13.15
C THR A 116 0.30 -0.65 -14.37
N VAL A 117 -0.17 0.60 -14.35
CA VAL A 117 -0.95 1.20 -15.43
C VAL A 117 -0.35 2.52 -15.87
N SER A 118 -0.48 2.85 -17.16
CA SER A 118 -0.25 4.22 -17.63
C SER A 118 -1.24 5.16 -16.94
N LYS A 119 -0.77 6.36 -16.55
CA LYS A 119 -1.63 7.42 -16.01
C LYS A 119 -2.76 7.83 -16.97
N SER A 120 -2.62 7.56 -18.27
CA SER A 120 -3.71 7.81 -19.25
C SER A 120 -4.94 6.94 -19.01
N ARG A 121 -4.79 5.79 -18.33
CA ARG A 121 -5.94 4.93 -17.95
C ARG A 121 -6.75 5.48 -16.78
N ILE A 122 -6.21 6.45 -16.04
CA ILE A 122 -6.91 7.08 -14.92
C ILE A 122 -7.88 8.13 -15.47
N THR A 123 -9.15 8.05 -15.09
CA THR A 123 -10.23 8.91 -15.59
C THR A 123 -10.86 9.73 -14.45
N GLY A 124 -11.49 10.85 -14.79
CA GLY A 124 -12.23 11.69 -13.84
C GLY A 124 -11.37 12.36 -12.76
N SER A 125 -12.02 12.84 -11.71
CA SER A 125 -11.40 13.39 -10.51
C SER A 125 -11.10 12.31 -9.47
N CYS A 126 -10.36 12.67 -8.42
CA CYS A 126 -10.20 11.82 -7.25
C CYS A 126 -11.58 11.53 -6.65
N LEU A 127 -11.85 10.27 -6.35
CA LEU A 127 -13.08 9.82 -5.71
C LEU A 127 -12.95 9.93 -4.19
N ALA A 128 -11.86 9.40 -3.63
CA ALA A 128 -11.66 9.35 -2.19
C ALA A 128 -10.17 9.30 -1.85
N ASN A 129 -9.84 9.60 -0.59
CA ASN A 129 -8.51 9.39 -0.03
C ASN A 129 -8.63 8.42 1.14
N ILE A 130 -8.20 7.18 0.92
CA ILE A 130 -8.22 6.12 1.93
C ILE A 130 -7.01 6.30 2.83
N ARG A 131 -7.28 6.46 4.13
CA ARG A 131 -6.23 6.60 5.15
C ARG A 131 -6.35 5.57 6.27
N GLY A 132 -7.58 5.23 6.69
CA GLY A 132 -7.80 4.34 7.83
C GLY A 132 -7.33 2.91 7.57
N GLU A 133 -7.49 2.43 6.35
CA GLU A 133 -7.18 1.05 5.96
C GLU A 133 -5.77 0.89 5.35
N MET A 134 -4.98 1.96 5.25
CA MET A 134 -3.69 1.91 4.55
C MET A 134 -2.67 0.98 5.21
N ASP A 135 -2.65 0.88 6.54
CA ASP A 135 -1.77 -0.03 7.27
C ASP A 135 -2.13 -1.50 6.99
N GLU A 136 -3.43 -1.83 6.99
CA GLU A 136 -3.91 -3.18 6.64
C GLU A 136 -3.61 -3.52 5.17
N ILE A 137 -3.76 -2.52 4.28
CA ILE A 137 -3.40 -2.66 2.86
C ILE A 137 -1.91 -2.96 2.70
N GLU A 138 -1.03 -2.25 3.40
CA GLU A 138 0.41 -2.49 3.35
C GLU A 138 0.80 -3.90 3.83
N GLU A 139 0.21 -4.35 4.93
CA GLU A 139 0.42 -5.69 5.44
C GLU A 139 0.03 -6.75 4.41
N LYS A 140 -1.16 -6.63 3.83
CA LYS A 140 -1.66 -7.59 2.85
C LYS A 140 -0.98 -7.47 1.48
N VAL A 141 -0.41 -6.31 1.12
CA VAL A 141 0.48 -6.18 -0.04
C VAL A 141 1.73 -7.04 0.16
N MET A 142 2.32 -7.03 1.37
CA MET A 142 3.46 -7.89 1.67
C MET A 142 3.11 -9.37 1.60
N VAL A 143 1.91 -9.76 2.04
CA VAL A 143 1.42 -11.14 1.88
C VAL A 143 1.26 -11.50 0.40
N SER A 144 0.59 -10.63 -0.37
CA SER A 144 0.33 -10.87 -1.81
C SER A 144 1.60 -10.99 -2.63
N LEU A 145 2.66 -10.28 -2.26
CA LEU A 145 3.94 -10.30 -2.96
C LEU A 145 4.98 -11.24 -2.31
N GLY A 146 4.57 -12.04 -1.31
CA GLY A 146 5.46 -13.01 -0.65
C GLY A 146 6.59 -12.38 0.19
N MET A 147 6.49 -11.11 0.56
CA MET A 147 7.50 -10.37 1.33
C MET A 147 7.28 -10.44 2.85
N PHE A 148 6.11 -10.88 3.30
CA PHE A 148 5.71 -10.84 4.71
C PHE A 148 6.67 -11.60 5.64
N LYS A 149 7.15 -12.78 5.22
CA LYS A 149 8.08 -13.60 6.03
C LYS A 149 9.35 -12.83 6.38
N LYS A 150 10.02 -12.26 5.37
CA LYS A 150 11.26 -11.50 5.56
C LYS A 150 11.03 -10.27 6.45
N TYR A 151 9.91 -9.58 6.27
CA TYR A 151 9.54 -8.45 7.11
C TYR A 151 9.37 -8.87 8.58
N LYS A 152 8.65 -9.97 8.82
CA LYS A 152 8.45 -10.53 10.16
C LYS A 152 9.76 -10.94 10.82
N ASP A 153 10.64 -11.64 10.10
CA ASP A 153 11.95 -12.06 10.62
C ASP A 153 12.82 -10.84 11.05
N LEU A 154 12.78 -9.76 10.27
CA LEU A 154 13.47 -8.51 10.59
C LEU A 154 12.86 -7.80 11.81
N LEU A 155 11.53 -7.81 11.93
CA LEU A 155 10.82 -7.25 13.08
C LEU A 155 11.17 -8.02 14.37
N ASP A 156 11.13 -9.34 14.31
CA ASP A 156 11.49 -10.22 15.43
C ASP A 156 12.96 -10.06 15.84
N LYS A 157 13.86 -9.85 14.87
CA LYS A 157 15.25 -9.50 15.16
C LYS A 157 15.36 -8.14 15.87
N LYS A 158 14.69 -7.10 15.35
CA LYS A 158 14.69 -5.76 15.93
C LYS A 158 14.20 -5.77 17.39
N GLU A 159 13.15 -6.52 17.70
CA GLU A 159 12.63 -6.60 19.07
C GLU A 159 13.59 -7.34 20.01
N ARG A 160 14.27 -8.39 19.54
CA ARG A 160 15.34 -9.05 20.31
C ARG A 160 16.51 -8.11 20.59
N ASP A 161 16.96 -7.37 19.58
CA ASP A 161 18.07 -6.41 19.72
C ASP A 161 17.70 -5.30 20.70
N LYS A 162 16.46 -4.78 20.63
CA LYS A 162 15.93 -3.77 21.56
C LYS A 162 15.86 -4.28 23.01
N ALA A 163 15.40 -5.52 23.21
CA ALA A 163 15.35 -6.14 24.52
C ALA A 163 16.76 -6.35 25.11
N PHE A 164 17.71 -6.75 24.27
CA PHE A 164 19.11 -6.92 24.65
C PHE A 164 19.75 -5.59 25.07
N ILE A 165 19.59 -4.52 24.27
CA ILE A 165 20.09 -3.18 24.61
C ILE A 165 19.50 -2.69 25.93
N LYS A 166 18.19 -2.92 26.16
CA LYS A 166 17.54 -2.52 27.42
C LYS A 166 18.16 -3.21 28.63
N ARG A 167 18.49 -4.50 28.53
CA ARG A 167 19.18 -5.25 29.61
C ARG A 167 20.59 -4.72 29.84
N LEU A 168 21.39 -4.55 28.78
CA LEU A 168 22.74 -3.99 28.89
C LEU A 168 22.74 -2.58 29.52
N LEU A 169 21.75 -1.74 29.20
CA LEU A 169 21.64 -0.42 29.83
C LEU A 169 21.37 -0.54 31.33
N GLN A 170 20.45 -1.42 31.74
CA GLN A 170 20.17 -1.67 33.17
C GLN A 170 21.40 -2.18 33.91
N GLU A 171 22.13 -3.12 33.33
CA GLU A 171 23.39 -3.65 33.89
C GLU A 171 24.44 -2.55 33.99
N ASN A 172 24.60 -1.71 32.97
CA ASN A 172 25.54 -0.59 33.00
C ASN A 172 25.18 0.44 34.08
N TYR A 173 23.90 0.78 34.27
CA TYR A 173 23.49 1.68 35.35
C TYR A 173 23.79 1.09 36.72
N ALA A 174 23.49 -0.20 36.93
CA ALA A 174 23.79 -0.89 38.18
C ALA A 174 25.30 -1.00 38.45
N LEU A 175 26.12 -1.20 37.41
CA LEU A 175 27.57 -1.21 37.53
C LEU A 175 28.14 0.18 37.85
N LYS A 176 27.60 1.24 37.25
CA LYS A 176 27.98 2.63 37.60
C LYS A 176 27.65 2.96 39.04
N GLU A 177 26.47 2.61 39.52
CA GLU A 177 26.09 2.81 40.92
C GLU A 177 27.05 2.10 41.87
N LYS A 178 27.41 0.83 41.57
CA LYS A 178 28.42 0.10 42.33
C LYS A 178 29.79 0.76 42.26
N LEU A 179 30.22 1.25 41.10
CA LEU A 179 31.50 1.94 40.96
C LEU A 179 31.53 3.23 41.78
N ASP A 180 30.47 4.04 41.75
CA ASP A 180 30.32 5.27 42.55
C ASP A 180 30.40 4.97 44.06
N LEU A 181 29.94 3.79 44.49
CA LEU A 181 30.07 3.28 45.85
C LEU A 181 31.52 2.89 46.19
N TYR A 182 32.27 2.29 45.27
CA TYR A 182 33.68 1.93 45.46
C TYR A 182 34.64 3.13 45.38
N GLU A 183 34.36 4.12 44.54
CA GLU A 183 35.16 5.34 44.38
C GLU A 183 34.95 6.37 45.51
N ARG A 184 34.05 6.09 46.46
CA ARG A 184 33.98 6.78 47.75
C ARG A 184 34.75 5.94 48.79
N PRO A 185 36.09 6.04 48.88
CA PRO A 185 36.82 5.35 49.92
C PRO A 185 36.38 5.94 51.27
N ASP A 186 36.19 5.04 52.24
CA ASP A 186 35.89 5.35 53.63
C ASP A 186 36.64 6.60 54.13
N SER A 187 35.90 7.68 54.34
CA SER A 187 36.24 8.72 55.33
C SER A 187 36.01 8.19 56.75
N ALA A 188 36.31 6.91 57.00
CA ALA A 188 36.04 6.18 58.23
C ALA A 188 37.25 5.36 58.71
N SER A 189 38.47 5.84 58.44
CA SER A 189 39.71 5.32 59.04
C SER A 189 40.49 6.37 59.85
N GLU A 190 39.82 7.44 60.34
CA GLU A 190 40.43 8.41 61.26
C GLU A 190 39.55 8.72 62.47
N ILE A 191 39.12 7.75 63.28
CA ILE A 191 38.97 8.06 64.72
C ILE A 191 39.18 6.81 65.60
N HIS A 192 40.06 6.99 66.59
CA HIS A 192 40.34 6.19 67.80
C HIS A 192 41.54 5.23 67.78
N GLY A 193 42.59 5.65 68.50
CA GLY A 193 43.54 4.77 69.18
C GLY A 193 44.96 5.30 69.22
#